data_AF-A0A522UMN0-F1
#
_entry.id   AF-A0A522UMN0-F1
#
_cell.length_a   1.000
_cell.length_b   1.000
_cell.length_c   1.000
_cell.angle_alpha   90.00
_cell.angle_beta   90.00
_cell.angle_gamma   90.00
#
_symmetry.space_group_name_H-M   'P 1'
#
loop_
_entity.id
_entity.type
_entity.pdbx_description
1 polymer ?
#
loop_
_entity_poly.entity_id
_entity_poly.type
_entity_poly.pdbx_seq_one_letter_code
_entity_poly.pdbx_strand_id
1 'polypeptide(L)'
;MASSLKAANKQIVAPMRQAWINSLRDLIAEISSSALHYYQTGYEDRQDEEYKRITELEGKISLMLNFKEDDHKKLHDLIRQMLSSLDKGKEGEKIFIETHPAVLALSRSILKREWDRVKEDIPVT
;
A
#
# COMPACT_ATOMS: atom_id res chain seq x y z
N MET A 1 18.81 -14.87 -30.53
CA MET A 1 19.43 -13.77 -29.74
C MET A 1 18.38 -12.94 -28.99
N ALA A 2 17.47 -12.21 -29.67
CA ALA A 2 16.44 -11.39 -29.01
C ALA A 2 15.49 -12.16 -28.06
N SER A 3 15.16 -13.42 -28.38
CA SER A 3 14.31 -14.28 -27.54
C SER A 3 14.96 -14.68 -26.21
N SER A 4 16.26 -15.01 -26.22
CA SER A 4 17.02 -15.42 -25.03
C SER A 4 17.21 -14.26 -24.03
N LEU A 5 17.43 -13.04 -24.52
CA LEU A 5 17.54 -11.85 -23.67
C LEU A 5 16.21 -11.51 -22.99
N LYS A 6 15.09 -11.69 -23.71
CA LYS A 6 13.74 -11.47 -23.17
C LYS A 6 13.39 -12.50 -22.07
N ALA A 7 13.77 -13.76 -22.27
CA ALA A 7 13.59 -14.81 -21.26
C ALA A 7 14.45 -14.56 -20.01
N ALA A 8 15.73 -14.18 -20.19
CA ALA A 8 16.63 -13.84 -19.09
C ALA A 8 16.13 -12.64 -18.27
N ASN A 9 15.62 -11.59 -18.93
CA ASN A 9 15.04 -10.43 -18.24
C ASN A 9 13.81 -10.81 -17.41
N LYS A 10 12.92 -11.68 -17.90
CA LYS A 10 11.75 -12.16 -17.13
C LYS A 10 12.17 -12.91 -15.86
N GLN A 11 13.22 -13.74 -15.93
CA GLN A 11 13.74 -14.50 -14.78
C GLN A 11 14.29 -13.61 -13.67
N ILE A 12 14.76 -12.40 -14.00
CA ILE A 12 15.26 -11.42 -13.01
C ILE A 12 14.12 -10.55 -12.48
N VAL A 13 13.22 -10.09 -13.36
CA VAL A 13 12.16 -9.13 -13.01
C VAL A 13 11.05 -9.76 -12.16
N ALA A 14 10.66 -11.00 -12.43
CA ALA A 14 9.56 -11.65 -11.70
C ALA A 14 9.84 -11.79 -10.19
N PRO A 15 11.03 -12.27 -9.73
CA PRO A 15 11.38 -12.29 -8.31
C PRO A 15 11.40 -10.90 -7.66
N MET A 16 11.92 -9.88 -8.36
CA MET A 16 11.94 -8.50 -7.85
C MET A 16 10.53 -7.95 -7.67
N ARG A 17 9.63 -8.19 -8.64
CA ARG A 17 8.22 -7.79 -8.55
C ARG A 17 7.51 -8.54 -7.43
N GLN A 18 7.78 -9.83 -7.26
CA GLN A 18 7.21 -10.62 -6.16
C GLN A 18 7.64 -10.07 -4.79
N ALA A 19 8.93 -9.74 -4.63
CA ALA A 19 9.45 -9.14 -3.40
C ALA A 19 8.75 -7.79 -3.12
N TRP A 20 8.62 -6.94 -4.14
CA TRP A 20 7.89 -5.68 -4.05
C TRP A 20 6.41 -5.88 -3.66
N ILE A 21 5.69 -6.84 -4.26
CA ILE A 21 4.29 -7.17 -3.90
C ILE A 21 4.19 -7.55 -2.43
N ASN A 22 5.09 -8.40 -1.94
CA ASN A 22 5.07 -8.87 -0.57
C ASN A 22 5.34 -7.71 0.41
N SER A 23 6.38 -6.92 0.18
CA SER A 23 6.69 -5.77 1.03
C SER A 23 5.57 -4.73 1.03
N LEU A 24 4.94 -4.45 -0.12
CA LEU A 24 3.81 -3.51 -0.17
C LEU A 24 2.60 -4.06 0.60
N ARG A 25 2.33 -5.37 0.50
CA ARG A 25 1.25 -6.01 1.26
C ARG A 25 1.45 -5.86 2.77
N ASP A 26 2.66 -6.10 3.26
CA ASP A 26 2.99 -6.02 4.68
C ASP A 26 2.85 -4.58 5.19
N LEU A 27 3.36 -3.60 4.44
CA LEU A 27 3.23 -2.18 4.80
C LEU A 27 1.78 -1.71 4.79
N ILE A 28 0.97 -2.11 3.80
CA ILE A 28 -0.46 -1.76 3.74
C ILE A 28 -1.21 -2.37 4.92
N ALA A 29 -0.90 -3.62 5.28
CA ALA A 29 -1.52 -4.29 6.42
C ALA A 29 -1.19 -3.56 7.72
N GLU A 30 0.07 -3.19 7.91
CA GLU A 30 0.53 -2.50 9.11
C GLU A 30 -0.07 -1.08 9.21
N ILE A 31 -0.01 -0.27 8.15
CA ILE A 31 -0.55 1.10 8.22
C ILE A 31 -2.06 1.10 8.43
N SER A 32 -2.78 0.15 7.83
CA SER A 32 -4.24 0.06 7.95
C SER A 32 -4.65 -0.40 9.35
N SER A 33 -3.93 -1.34 9.96
CA SER A 33 -4.21 -1.78 11.33
C SER A 33 -3.83 -0.70 12.35
N SER A 34 -2.64 -0.09 12.23
CA SER A 34 -2.22 1.01 13.09
C SER A 34 -3.19 2.18 13.03
N ALA A 35 -3.64 2.58 11.83
CA ALA A 35 -4.61 3.65 11.67
C ALA A 35 -5.97 3.30 12.32
N LEU A 36 -6.43 2.04 12.20
CA LEU A 36 -7.68 1.59 12.83
C LEU A 36 -7.58 1.58 14.35
N HIS A 37 -6.48 1.06 14.91
CA HIS A 37 -6.24 1.09 16.35
C HIS A 37 -6.19 2.53 16.86
N TYR A 38 -5.43 3.39 16.19
CA TYR A 38 -5.33 4.81 16.54
C TYR A 38 -6.68 5.55 16.47
N TYR A 39 -7.55 5.15 15.55
CA TYR A 39 -8.93 5.63 15.48
C TYR A 39 -9.79 5.14 16.65
N GLN A 40 -9.67 3.87 17.05
CA GLN A 40 -10.49 3.23 18.09
C GLN A 40 -10.09 3.59 19.52
N THR A 41 -8.79 3.75 19.79
CA THR A 41 -8.23 4.03 21.13
C THR A 41 -8.65 5.39 21.68
N GLY A 42 -9.20 6.28 20.84
CA GLY A 42 -9.62 7.62 21.25
C GLY A 42 -8.44 8.59 21.35
N TYR A 43 -8.74 9.87 21.49
CA TYR A 43 -7.74 10.94 21.37
C TYR A 43 -6.78 11.06 22.56
N GLU A 44 -7.22 10.60 23.74
CA GLU A 44 -6.54 10.82 25.02
C GLU A 44 -5.38 9.84 25.26
N ASP A 45 -5.42 8.66 24.63
CA ASP A 45 -4.47 7.56 24.86
C ASP A 45 -3.38 7.45 23.77
N ARG A 46 -3.37 8.36 22.78
CA ARG A 46 -2.46 8.35 21.63
C ARG A 46 -1.02 8.59 22.05
N GLN A 47 -0.12 7.72 21.58
CA GLN A 47 1.32 7.86 21.83
C GLN A 47 2.06 8.42 20.62
N ASP A 48 3.04 9.29 20.86
CA ASP A 48 3.86 9.91 19.81
C ASP A 48 4.60 8.87 18.94
N GLU A 49 5.03 7.76 19.54
CA GLU A 49 5.71 6.68 18.82
C GLU A 49 4.79 5.96 17.83
N GLU A 50 3.50 5.83 18.12
CA GLU A 50 2.53 5.24 17.18
C GLU A 50 2.34 6.16 15.96
N TYR A 51 2.21 7.46 16.20
CA TYR A 51 2.07 8.44 15.12
C TYR A 51 3.32 8.53 14.24
N LYS A 52 4.51 8.51 14.87
CA LYS A 52 5.79 8.41 14.18
C LYS A 52 5.89 7.15 13.34
N ARG A 53 5.42 6.00 13.84
CA ARG A 53 5.40 4.75 13.07
C ARG A 53 4.45 4.84 11.88
N ILE A 54 3.25 5.39 12.05
CA ILE A 54 2.30 5.65 10.95
C ILE A 54 2.93 6.53 9.88
N THR A 55 3.63 7.60 10.28
CA THR A 55 4.34 8.51 9.36
C THR A 55 5.46 7.79 8.60
N GLU A 56 6.22 6.93 9.28
CA GLU A 56 7.26 6.10 8.64
C GLU A 56 6.66 5.14 7.60
N LEU A 57 5.54 4.49 7.93
CA LEU A 57 4.84 3.57 7.05
C LEU A 57 4.29 4.29 5.80
N GLU A 58 3.70 5.48 5.97
CA GLU A 58 3.25 6.31 4.85
C GLU A 58 4.40 6.61 3.89
N GLY A 59 5.55 7.05 4.43
CA GLY A 59 6.74 7.33 3.64
C GLY A 59 7.24 6.11 2.86
N LYS A 60 7.31 4.94 3.50
CA LYS A 60 7.71 3.68 2.85
C LYS A 60 6.75 3.30 1.72
N ILE A 61 5.45 3.38 1.95
CA ILE A 61 4.44 3.07 0.93
C ILE A 61 4.58 4.04 -0.25
N SER A 62 4.72 5.34 0.02
CA SER A 62 4.90 6.36 -1.02
C SER A 62 6.11 6.05 -1.92
N LEU A 63 7.24 5.64 -1.35
CA LEU A 63 8.44 5.26 -2.10
C LEU A 63 8.26 3.97 -2.93
N MET A 64 7.33 3.10 -2.56
CA MET A 64 7.03 1.86 -3.29
C MET A 64 6.03 2.06 -4.43
N LEU A 65 5.23 3.12 -4.40
CA LEU A 65 4.18 3.35 -5.40
C LEU A 65 4.73 3.98 -6.69
N ASN A 66 4.18 3.57 -7.83
CA ASN A 66 4.53 4.14 -9.12
C ASN A 66 3.56 5.28 -9.48
N PHE A 67 3.98 6.52 -9.28
CA PHE A 67 3.17 7.72 -9.57
C PHE A 67 2.95 7.99 -11.07
N LYS A 68 3.34 7.09 -11.97
CA LYS A 68 2.89 7.12 -13.37
C LYS A 68 1.57 6.37 -13.57
N GLU A 69 1.19 5.52 -12.62
CA GLU A 69 -0.06 4.76 -12.63
C GLU A 69 -1.11 5.48 -11.76
N ASP A 70 -2.30 5.74 -12.31
CA ASP A 70 -3.30 6.61 -11.66
C ASP A 70 -3.91 5.99 -10.39
N ASP A 71 -4.04 4.67 -10.35
CA ASP A 71 -4.50 3.96 -9.16
C ASP A 71 -3.47 3.94 -8.03
N HIS A 72 -2.17 3.97 -8.35
CA HIS A 72 -1.11 4.17 -7.36
C HIS A 72 -1.17 5.58 -6.76
N LYS A 73 -1.36 6.62 -7.59
CA LYS A 73 -1.61 7.99 -7.09
C LYS A 73 -2.83 8.04 -6.19
N LYS A 74 -3.94 7.44 -6.64
CA LYS A 74 -5.19 7.38 -5.87
C LYS A 74 -5.03 6.64 -4.55
N LEU A 75 -4.24 5.55 -4.52
CA LEU A 75 -3.95 4.83 -3.27
C LEU A 75 -3.19 5.72 -2.30
N HIS A 76 -2.16 6.42 -2.77
CA HIS A 76 -1.44 7.39 -1.95
C HIS A 76 -2.38 8.47 -1.39
N ASP A 77 -3.23 9.05 -2.23
CA ASP A 77 -4.17 10.11 -1.80
C ASP A 77 -5.22 9.60 -0.81
N LEU A 78 -5.69 8.35 -0.96
CA LEU A 78 -6.59 7.71 0.00
C LEU A 78 -5.91 7.48 1.35
N ILE A 79 -4.65 7.03 1.35
CA ILE A 79 -3.87 6.87 2.57
C ILE A 79 -3.72 8.23 3.26
N ARG A 80 -3.35 9.29 2.52
CA ARG A 80 -3.23 10.64 3.09
C ARG A 80 -4.53 11.16 3.67
N GLN A 81 -5.65 10.94 2.98
CA GLN A 81 -6.97 11.34 3.49
C GLN A 81 -7.32 10.58 4.77
N MET A 82 -7.10 9.25 4.80
CA MET A 82 -7.30 8.42 5.98
C MET A 82 -6.47 8.93 7.16
N LEU A 83 -5.17 9.18 6.98
CA LEU A 83 -4.30 9.65 8.05
C LEU A 83 -4.66 11.06 8.52
N SER A 84 -4.89 12.00 7.60
CA SER A 84 -5.29 13.37 7.97
C SER A 84 -6.64 13.44 8.69
N SER A 85 -7.50 12.42 8.52
CA SER A 85 -8.76 12.33 9.25
C SER A 85 -8.56 11.96 10.72
N LEU A 86 -7.47 11.25 11.06
CA LEU A 86 -7.13 10.92 12.44
C LEU A 86 -6.78 12.17 13.25
N ASP A 87 -6.22 13.20 12.61
CA ASP A 87 -5.87 14.48 13.24
C ASP A 87 -7.09 15.38 13.48
N LYS A 88 -8.22 15.09 12.83
CA LYS A 88 -9.42 15.96 12.82
C LYS A 88 -10.44 15.65 13.90
N GLY A 89 -10.17 14.76 14.84
CA GLY A 89 -11.19 14.51 15.86
C GLY A 89 -12.41 13.78 15.30
N LYS A 90 -13.56 14.03 15.94
CA LYS A 90 -14.87 13.62 15.46
C LYS A 90 -15.20 14.15 14.06
N GLU A 91 -14.62 15.27 13.64
CA GLU A 91 -14.85 15.84 12.30
C GLU A 91 -14.25 14.97 11.19
N GLY A 92 -13.23 14.16 11.52
CA GLY A 92 -12.61 13.22 10.60
C GLY A 92 -13.29 11.84 10.53
N GLU A 93 -14.20 11.52 11.45
CA GLU A 93 -14.78 10.18 11.61
C GLU A 93 -15.40 9.65 10.30
N LYS A 94 -16.24 10.45 9.65
CA LYS A 94 -16.86 10.08 8.38
C LYS A 94 -15.82 9.79 7.30
N ILE A 95 -14.78 10.63 7.22
CA ILE A 95 -13.70 10.47 6.24
C ILE A 95 -12.95 9.17 6.54
N PHE A 96 -12.65 8.88 7.80
CA PHE A 96 -11.96 7.64 8.17
C PHE A 96 -12.76 6.40 7.78
N ILE A 97 -14.05 6.37 8.13
CA ILE A 97 -14.98 5.25 7.82
C ILE A 97 -15.07 5.00 6.31
N GLU A 98 -15.01 6.05 5.49
CA GLU A 98 -15.04 5.93 4.03
C GLU A 98 -13.67 5.52 3.45
N THR A 99 -12.58 6.11 3.93
CA THR A 99 -11.24 5.96 3.34
C THR A 99 -10.53 4.69 3.75
N HIS A 100 -10.67 4.23 5.00
CA HIS A 100 -10.04 3.01 5.50
C HIS A 100 -10.39 1.75 4.66
N PRO A 101 -11.67 1.41 4.44
CA PRO A 101 -12.02 0.28 3.57
C PRO A 101 -11.64 0.52 2.09
N ALA A 102 -11.64 1.78 1.64
CA ALA A 102 -11.25 2.13 0.27
C ALA A 102 -9.75 1.90 0.01
N VAL A 103 -8.88 2.21 0.98
CA VAL A 103 -7.45 1.87 0.94
C VAL A 103 -7.29 0.37 0.72
N LEU A 104 -7.91 -0.45 1.58
CA LEU A 104 -7.81 -1.91 1.48
C LEU A 104 -8.36 -2.45 0.15
N ALA A 105 -9.45 -1.90 -0.35
CA ALA A 105 -10.04 -2.32 -1.63
C ALA A 105 -9.13 -2.00 -2.83
N LEU A 106 -8.55 -0.79 -2.86
CA LEU A 106 -7.66 -0.38 -3.95
C LEU A 106 -6.33 -1.12 -3.90
N SER A 107 -5.75 -1.32 -2.70
CA SER A 107 -4.53 -2.12 -2.53
C SER A 107 -4.73 -3.55 -3.01
N ARG A 108 -5.86 -4.20 -2.69
CA ARG A 108 -6.18 -5.54 -3.20
C ARG A 108 -6.21 -5.58 -4.73
N SER A 109 -6.78 -4.57 -5.36
CA SER A 109 -6.88 -4.46 -6.82
C SER A 109 -5.50 -4.30 -7.47
N ILE A 110 -4.65 -3.42 -6.93
CA ILE A 110 -3.26 -3.23 -7.37
C ILE A 110 -2.47 -4.53 -7.21
N LEU A 111 -2.44 -5.10 -5.99
CA LEU A 111 -1.68 -6.32 -5.71
C LEU A 111 -2.13 -7.49 -6.57
N LYS A 112 -3.43 -7.61 -6.87
CA LYS A 112 -3.95 -8.64 -7.77
C LYS A 112 -3.46 -8.47 -9.21
N ARG A 113 -3.52 -7.24 -9.75
CA ARG A 113 -2.98 -6.95 -11.09
C ARG A 113 -1.49 -7.28 -11.17
N GLU A 114 -0.72 -6.86 -10.18
CA GLU A 114 0.72 -7.08 -10.17
C GLU A 114 1.08 -8.56 -10.02
N TRP A 115 0.30 -9.31 -9.24
CA TRP A 115 0.41 -10.77 -9.18
C TRP A 115 0.10 -11.44 -10.51
N ASP A 116 -0.91 -10.98 -11.25
CA ASP A 116 -1.22 -11.51 -12.58
C ASP A 116 -0.07 -11.27 -13.56
N ARG A 117 0.57 -10.09 -13.52
CA ARG A 117 1.79 -9.79 -14.29
C ARG A 117 2.96 -10.73 -13.94
N VAL A 118 3.17 -11.02 -12.64
CA VAL A 118 4.20 -11.99 -12.22
C VAL A 118 3.95 -13.36 -12.82
N LYS A 119 2.70 -13.85 -12.80
CA LYS A 119 2.36 -15.17 -13.36
C LYS A 119 2.62 -15.27 -14.86
N GLU A 120 2.29 -14.22 -15.62
CA GLU A 120 2.54 -14.16 -17.07
C GLU A 120 4.04 -14.16 -17.43
N ASP A 121 4.90 -13.79 -16.48
CA ASP A 121 6.35 -13.78 -16.66
C ASP A 121 7.03 -15.13 -16.35
N ILE A 122 6.31 -16.08 -15.73
CA ILE A 122 6.81 -17.43 -15.46
C ILE A 122 6.62 -18.30 -16.72
N PRO A 123 7.70 -18.81 -17.35
CA PRO A 123 7.57 -19.73 -18.47
C PRO A 123 6.86 -21.01 -18.01
N VAL A 124 5.81 -21.43 -18.70
CA VAL A 124 5.23 -22.77 -18.53
C VAL A 124 6.27 -23.76 -19.09
N THR A 125 6.88 -24.54 -18.19
CA THR A 125 7.76 -25.66 -18.53
C THR A 125 6.99 -26.79 -19.19
#